data_AF-A0A3D3XDP4-F1
#
_entry.id   AF-A0A3D3XDP4-F1
#
_cell.length_a   1.000
_cell.length_b   1.000
_cell.length_c   1.000
_cell.angle_alpha   90.00
_cell.angle_beta   90.00
_cell.angle_gamma   90.00
#
_symmetry.space_group_name_H-M   'P 1'
#
loop_
_entity.id
_entity.type
_entity.pdbx_description
1 polymer ?
#
loop_
_entity_poly.entity_id
_entity_poly.type
_entity_poly.pdbx_seq_one_letter_code
_entity_poly.pdbx_strand_id
1 'polypeptide(L)'
;VLAPLVLLMARGVAFSGYTGSGMWWSLVAGIAGAIGAFGVLLAFGAKGSPSVVMSIIFAGAPIVNAVVALALHPPADGYGSIKPQFFAGILLAAVGGTLVTLYKPNPAPPKSQPAAVAANGADAVSSENK
;
A
#
# COMPACT_ATOMS: atom_id res chain seq x y z
N VAL A 1 -16.86 -2.79 3.48
CA VAL A 1 -16.76 -2.17 4.83
C VAL A 1 -17.74 -2.79 5.82
N LEU A 2 -19.01 -3.02 5.44
CA LEU A 2 -20.00 -3.65 6.31
C LEU A 2 -19.61 -5.07 6.76
N ALA A 3 -19.09 -5.92 5.87
CA ALA A 3 -18.67 -7.28 6.22
C ALA A 3 -17.59 -7.35 7.33
N PRO A 4 -16.47 -6.61 7.24
CA PRO A 4 -15.50 -6.57 8.35
C PRO A 4 -16.07 -5.86 9.60
N LEU A 5 -16.96 -4.87 9.45
CA LEU A 5 -17.59 -4.18 10.58
C LEU A 5 -18.49 -5.12 11.41
N VAL A 6 -19.32 -5.93 10.75
CA VAL A 6 -20.19 -6.92 11.38
C VAL A 6 -19.37 -8.00 12.09
N LEU A 7 -18.28 -8.45 11.45
CA LEU A 7 -17.36 -9.42 12.05
C LEU A 7 -16.67 -8.85 13.31
N LEU A 8 -16.31 -7.56 13.30
CA LEU A 8 -15.63 -6.89 14.40
C LEU A 8 -16.58 -6.58 15.57
N MET A 9 -17.84 -6.20 15.29
CA MET A 9 -18.89 -6.07 16.30
C MET A 9 -19.22 -7.42 16.95
N ALA A 10 -19.36 -8.49 16.16
CA ALA A 10 -19.61 -9.83 16.66
C ALA A 10 -18.47 -10.37 17.56
N ARG A 11 -17.25 -9.81 17.42
CA ARG A 11 -16.08 -10.14 18.24
C ARG A 11 -15.86 -9.17 19.41
N GLY A 12 -16.70 -8.16 19.59
CA GLY A 12 -16.66 -7.23 20.74
C GLY A 12 -15.42 -6.31 20.80
N VAL A 13 -14.59 -6.29 19.76
CA VAL A 13 -13.31 -5.55 19.71
C VAL A 13 -13.39 -4.24 18.91
N ALA A 14 -14.58 -3.87 18.43
CA ALA A 14 -14.77 -2.73 17.54
C ALA A 14 -14.30 -1.38 18.12
N PHE A 15 -14.31 -1.25 19.46
CA PHE A 15 -13.93 -0.01 20.15
C PHE A 15 -12.97 -0.21 21.34
N SER A 16 -12.41 -1.41 21.52
CA SER A 16 -11.52 -1.71 22.64
C SER A 16 -10.06 -1.82 22.17
N GLY A 17 -9.18 -0.94 22.66
CA GLY A 17 -7.74 -0.99 22.37
C GLY A 17 -7.11 0.25 21.72
N TYR A 18 -7.81 1.38 21.63
CA TYR A 18 -7.22 2.65 21.16
C TYR A 18 -6.22 3.19 22.19
N THR A 19 -4.95 2.82 22.03
CA THR A 19 -3.83 3.36 22.82
C THR A 19 -3.33 4.66 22.20
N GLY A 20 -3.05 5.68 23.04
CA GLY A 20 -2.46 6.95 22.59
C GLY A 20 -1.15 6.74 21.82
N SER A 21 -0.35 5.74 22.19
CA SER A 21 0.85 5.34 21.47
C SER A 21 0.58 4.85 20.04
N GLY A 22 -0.54 4.13 19.84
CA GLY A 22 -0.95 3.69 18.50
C GLY A 22 -1.39 4.85 17.61
N MET A 23 -2.03 5.87 18.20
CA MET A 23 -2.43 7.08 17.48
C MET A 23 -1.22 7.87 16.96
N TRP A 24 -0.18 8.05 17.77
CA TRP A 24 1.06 8.71 17.32
C TRP A 24 1.80 7.91 16.25
N TRP A 25 1.90 6.59 16.38
CA TRP A 25 2.49 5.74 15.33
C TRP A 25 1.71 5.81 14.02
N SER A 26 0.37 5.87 14.07
CA SER A 26 -0.46 6.04 12.88
C SER A 26 -0.29 7.42 12.22
N LEU A 27 -0.13 8.49 13.02
CA LEU A 27 0.12 9.82 12.49
C LEU A 27 1.46 9.90 11.77
N VAL A 28 2.52 9.35 12.38
CA VAL A 28 3.86 9.28 11.77
C VAL A 28 3.83 8.42 10.50
N ALA A 29 3.18 7.26 10.54
CA ALA A 29 2.99 6.41 9.36
C ALA A 29 2.20 7.13 8.25
N GLY A 30 1.18 7.91 8.61
CA GLY A 30 0.41 8.74 7.68
C GLY A 30 1.26 9.82 7.01
N ILE A 31 2.09 10.53 7.78
CA ILE A 31 3.04 11.52 7.25
C ILE A 31 4.04 10.86 6.31
N ALA A 32 4.63 9.73 6.70
CA ALA A 32 5.54 8.97 5.85
C ALA A 32 4.87 8.53 4.53
N GLY A 33 3.61 8.09 4.59
CA GLY A 33 2.81 7.75 3.42
C GLY A 33 2.53 8.95 2.52
N ALA A 34 2.22 10.12 3.09
CA ALA A 34 1.97 11.35 2.33
C ALA A 34 3.22 11.85 1.59
N ILE A 35 4.39 11.75 2.20
CA ILE A 35 5.69 12.03 1.54
C ILE A 35 5.89 11.08 0.36
N GLY A 36 5.57 9.79 0.53
CA GLY A 36 5.63 8.81 -0.55
C GLY A 36 4.70 9.14 -1.72
N ALA A 37 3.46 9.53 -1.43
CA ALA A 37 2.49 9.96 -2.45
C ALA A 37 2.92 11.25 -3.16
N PHE A 38 3.56 12.19 -2.46
CA PHE A 38 4.13 13.39 -3.07
C PHE A 38 5.24 13.05 -4.09
N GLY A 39 6.09 12.05 -3.80
CA GLY A 39 7.08 11.54 -4.76
C GLY A 39 6.43 10.99 -6.05
N VAL A 40 5.27 10.35 -5.93
CA VAL A 40 4.48 9.88 -7.08
C VAL A 40 3.95 11.04 -7.92
N LEU A 41 3.47 12.11 -7.27
CA LEU A 41 3.02 13.32 -7.99
C LEU A 41 4.16 14.00 -8.74
N LEU A 42 5.37 14.08 -8.16
CA LEU A 42 6.56 14.56 -8.86
C LEU A 42 6.93 13.66 -10.06
N ALA A 43 6.80 12.34 -9.92
CA ALA A 43 7.04 11.40 -11.01
C ALA A 43 6.04 11.58 -12.18
N PHE A 44 4.78 11.93 -11.89
CA PHE A 44 3.81 12.32 -12.93
C PHE A 44 4.17 13.66 -13.58
N GLY A 45 4.66 14.64 -12.80
CA GLY A 45 5.17 15.91 -13.32
C GLY A 45 6.37 15.76 -14.28
N ALA A 46 7.18 14.72 -14.11
CA ALA A 46 8.29 14.36 -14.99
C ALA A 46 7.88 13.54 -16.25
N LYS A 47 6.59 13.54 -16.63
CA LYS A 47 5.98 12.73 -17.73
C LYS A 47 5.89 11.22 -17.47
N GLY A 48 5.82 10.78 -16.21
CA GLY A 48 5.48 9.40 -15.88
C GLY A 48 4.08 9.02 -16.36
N SER A 49 3.93 7.93 -17.12
CA SER A 49 2.60 7.43 -17.51
C SER A 49 1.93 6.69 -16.34
N PRO A 50 0.63 6.91 -16.07
CA PRO A 50 -0.11 6.22 -14.99
C PRO A 50 0.05 4.70 -15.01
N SER A 51 0.09 4.08 -16.19
CA SER A 51 0.27 2.63 -16.33
C SER A 51 1.63 2.15 -15.79
N VAL A 52 2.69 2.93 -16.00
CA VAL A 52 4.04 2.60 -15.53
C VAL A 52 4.13 2.79 -14.03
N VAL A 53 3.61 3.91 -13.52
CA VAL A 53 3.62 4.21 -12.08
C VAL A 53 2.83 3.19 -11.27
N MET A 54 1.66 2.77 -11.77
CA MET A 54 0.85 1.74 -11.11
C MET A 54 1.62 0.42 -10.94
N SER A 55 2.34 0.00 -11.98
CA SER A 55 3.15 -1.23 -11.92
C SER A 55 4.34 -1.15 -10.97
N ILE A 56 4.99 0.02 -10.92
CA ILE A 56 6.15 0.25 -10.04
C ILE A 56 5.70 0.24 -8.58
N ILE A 57 4.55 0.84 -8.27
CA ILE A 57 4.02 0.87 -6.90
C ILE A 57 3.61 -0.55 -6.48
N PHE A 58 2.92 -1.28 -7.36
CA PHE A 58 2.45 -2.64 -7.06
C PHE A 58 3.59 -3.65 -6.91
N ALA A 59 4.69 -3.49 -7.66
CA ALA A 59 5.90 -4.30 -7.48
C ALA A 59 6.74 -3.84 -6.28
N GLY A 60 6.90 -2.53 -6.09
CA GLY A 60 7.80 -1.95 -5.09
C GLY A 60 7.32 -2.10 -3.65
N ALA A 61 6.03 -1.83 -3.37
CA ALA A 61 5.52 -1.84 -1.99
C ALA A 61 5.64 -3.22 -1.31
N PRO A 62 5.27 -4.34 -1.97
CA PRO A 62 5.49 -5.68 -1.39
C PRO A 62 6.96 -6.01 -1.15
N ILE A 63 7.86 -5.59 -2.06
CA ILE A 63 9.31 -5.83 -1.93
C ILE A 63 9.87 -5.06 -0.73
N VAL A 64 9.55 -3.77 -0.59
CA VAL A 64 10.01 -2.95 0.54
C VAL A 64 9.50 -3.54 1.85
N ASN A 65 8.22 -3.93 1.92
CA ASN A 65 7.67 -4.55 3.12
C ASN A 65 8.37 -5.88 3.44
N ALA A 66 8.66 -6.72 2.44
CA ALA A 66 9.39 -7.96 2.63
C ALA A 66 10.80 -7.73 3.21
N VAL A 67 11.54 -6.75 2.68
CA VAL A 67 12.88 -6.40 3.16
C VAL A 67 12.83 -5.86 4.59
N VAL A 68 11.90 -4.94 4.88
CA VAL A 68 11.74 -4.36 6.22
C VAL A 68 11.31 -5.41 7.23
N ALA A 69 10.37 -6.29 6.86
CA ALA A 69 9.93 -7.39 7.72
C ALA A 69 11.07 -8.37 8.04
N LEU A 70 11.90 -8.71 7.04
CA LEU A 70 13.08 -9.55 7.23
C LEU A 70 14.16 -8.89 8.12
N ALA A 71 14.28 -7.56 8.04
CA ALA A 71 15.23 -6.81 8.84
C ALA A 71 14.77 -6.64 10.29
N LEU A 72 13.48 -6.40 10.53
CA LEU A 72 12.91 -6.19 11.87
C LEU A 72 12.63 -7.51 12.61
N HIS A 73 12.27 -8.56 11.88
CA HIS A 73 12.03 -9.89 12.41
C HIS A 73 12.95 -10.91 11.73
N PRO A 74 14.26 -10.91 12.07
CA PRO A 74 15.17 -11.93 11.56
C PRO A 74 14.68 -13.32 12.01
N PRO A 75 14.48 -14.28 11.09
CA PRO A 75 14.01 -15.61 11.43
C PRO A 75 14.95 -16.30 12.43
N ALA A 76 14.40 -16.86 13.50
CA ALA A 76 15.18 -17.50 14.58
C ALA A 76 16.02 -18.70 14.09
N ASP A 77 15.62 -19.34 12.98
CA ASP A 77 16.34 -20.44 12.32
C ASP A 77 17.26 -19.99 11.17
N GLY A 78 17.53 -18.68 11.06
CA GLY A 78 18.37 -18.09 10.02
C GLY A 78 17.67 -17.93 8.67
N TYR A 79 18.35 -17.28 7.71
CA TYR A 79 17.81 -16.98 6.37
C TYR A 79 17.43 -18.23 5.55
N GLY A 80 17.81 -19.43 6.00
CA GLY A 80 17.43 -20.71 5.39
C GLY A 80 16.01 -21.19 5.72
N SER A 81 15.37 -20.64 6.76
CA SER A 81 13.97 -20.97 7.12
C SER A 81 12.94 -20.28 6.20
N ILE A 82 13.41 -19.30 5.43
CA ILE A 82 12.60 -18.61 4.43
C ILE A 82 12.52 -19.51 3.20
N LYS A 83 11.30 -19.85 2.78
CA LYS A 83 11.08 -20.66 1.58
C LYS A 83 11.80 -20.02 0.39
N PRO A 84 12.59 -20.77 -0.40
CA PRO A 84 13.28 -20.21 -1.56
C PRO A 84 12.32 -19.61 -2.59
N GLN A 85 11.06 -20.06 -2.62
CA GLN A 85 9.97 -19.50 -3.41
C GLN A 85 9.66 -18.02 -3.07
N PHE A 86 9.88 -17.59 -1.83
CA PHE A 86 9.68 -16.19 -1.42
C PHE A 86 10.71 -15.27 -2.08
N PHE A 87 11.98 -15.65 -2.05
CA PHE A 87 13.04 -14.92 -2.75
C PHE A 87 12.87 -14.95 -4.27
N ALA A 88 12.47 -16.09 -4.82
CA ALA A 88 12.11 -16.20 -6.23
C ALA A 88 10.95 -15.26 -6.59
N GLY A 89 9.95 -15.13 -5.72
CA GLY A 89 8.83 -14.18 -5.89
C GLY A 89 9.28 -12.72 -5.86
N ILE A 90 10.18 -12.34 -4.96
CA ILE A 90 10.78 -10.98 -4.92
C ILE A 90 11.56 -10.70 -6.22
N LEU A 91 12.37 -11.67 -6.65
CA LEU A 91 13.13 -11.55 -7.90
C LEU A 91 12.19 -11.40 -9.10
N LEU A 92 11.14 -12.23 -9.16
CA LEU A 92 10.12 -12.19 -10.22
C LEU A 92 9.35 -10.87 -10.21
N ALA A 93 9.03 -10.33 -9.04
CA ALA A 93 8.38 -9.02 -8.90
C ALA A 93 9.29 -7.89 -9.38
N ALA A 94 10.59 -7.93 -9.06
CA ALA A 94 11.57 -6.96 -9.55
C ALA A 94 11.70 -7.03 -11.07
N VAL A 95 11.85 -8.24 -11.63
CA VAL A 95 11.92 -8.47 -13.08
C VAL A 95 10.63 -8.01 -13.75
N GLY A 96 9.45 -8.39 -13.24
CA GLY A 96 8.16 -7.98 -13.77
C GLY A 96 7.96 -6.47 -13.75
N GLY A 97 8.37 -5.79 -12.66
CA GLY A 97 8.40 -4.33 -12.58
C GLY A 97 9.27 -3.73 -13.68
N THR A 98 10.52 -4.20 -13.85
CA THR A 98 11.42 -3.71 -14.91
C THR A 98 10.90 -4.00 -16.32
N LEU A 99 10.28 -5.15 -16.55
CA LEU A 99 9.71 -5.49 -17.85
C LEU A 99 8.52 -4.58 -18.19
N VAL A 100 7.66 -4.23 -17.22
CA VAL A 100 6.58 -3.27 -17.49
C VAL A 100 7.10 -1.85 -17.76
N THR A 101 8.18 -1.42 -17.11
CA THR A 101 8.76 -0.10 -17.40
C THR A 101 9.42 -0.02 -18.78
N LEU A 102 10.06 -1.11 -19.22
CA LEU A 102 10.74 -1.21 -20.50
C LEU A 102 9.78 -1.49 -21.67
N TYR A 103 8.83 -2.41 -21.50
CA TYR A 103 7.86 -2.84 -22.53
C TYR A 103 6.49 -2.19 -22.29
N LYS A 104 6.43 -0.86 -22.41
CA LYS A 104 5.18 -0.09 -22.30
C LYS A 104 4.06 -0.76 -23.12
N PRO A 105 2.98 -1.25 -22.49
CA PRO A 105 1.81 -1.72 -23.22
C PRO A 105 1.26 -0.56 -24.05
N ASN A 106 0.96 -0.81 -25.33
CA ASN A 106 0.35 0.18 -26.23
C ASN A 106 -0.87 0.82 -25.53
N PRO A 107 -1.03 2.16 -25.50
CA PRO A 107 -2.12 2.79 -24.78
C PRO A 107 -3.45 2.27 -25.35
N ALA A 108 -4.23 1.57 -24.54
CA ALA A 108 -5.64 1.41 -24.86
C ALA A 108 -6.26 2.81 -24.94
N PRO A 109 -7.14 3.07 -25.92
CA PRO A 109 -7.77 4.38 -26.06
C PRO A 109 -8.39 4.81 -24.73
N PRO A 110 -8.30 6.10 -24.37
CA PRO A 110 -8.64 6.57 -23.04
C PRO A 110 -10.11 6.27 -22.76
N LYS A 111 -10.38 5.24 -21.95
CA LYS A 111 -11.64 5.20 -21.21
C LYS A 111 -11.50 6.23 -20.12
N SER A 112 -12.34 7.26 -20.20
CA SER A 112 -12.54 8.30 -19.20
C SER A 112 -12.53 7.66 -17.81
N GLN A 113 -11.40 7.75 -17.11
CA GLN A 113 -11.27 7.22 -15.77
C GLN A 113 -11.78 8.31 -14.83
N PRO A 114 -12.87 8.08 -14.08
CA PRO A 114 -13.38 9.08 -13.16
C PRO A 114 -12.28 9.44 -12.16
N ALA A 115 -11.99 10.73 -12.05
CA ALA A 115 -11.07 11.26 -11.07
C ALA A 115 -11.48 10.80 -9.67
N ALA A 116 -10.51 10.28 -8.92
CA ALA A 116 -10.49 10.20 -7.47
C ALA A 116 -11.80 9.77 -6.77
N VAL A 117 -12.05 8.46 -6.65
CA VAL A 117 -12.85 7.96 -5.53
C VAL A 117 -11.96 7.89 -4.29
N ALA A 118 -11.55 9.05 -3.78
CA ALA A 118 -10.82 9.17 -2.53
C ALA A 118 -11.16 10.50 -1.85
N ALA A 119 -12.45 10.66 -1.51
CA ALA A 119 -12.90 11.72 -0.60
C ALA A 119 -14.13 11.33 0.26
N ASN A 120 -14.64 10.10 0.23
CA ASN A 120 -15.83 9.71 1.02
C ASN A 120 -15.49 9.00 2.34
N GLY A 121 -14.29 9.21 2.89
CA GLY A 121 -13.91 8.72 4.22
C GLY A 121 -14.03 9.77 5.33
N ALA A 122 -14.27 11.05 4.98
CA ALA A 122 -14.17 12.17 5.93
C ALA A 122 -15.52 12.71 6.44
N ASP A 123 -16.65 12.34 5.83
CA ASP A 123 -17.95 12.95 6.15
C ASP A 123 -18.82 12.16 7.14
N ALA A 124 -18.37 11.00 7.65
CA ALA A 124 -19.21 10.14 8.51
C ALA A 124 -19.04 10.37 10.04
N VAL A 125 -18.24 11.34 10.48
CA VAL A 125 -17.92 11.51 11.93
C VAL A 125 -18.48 12.81 12.53
N SER A 126 -19.07 13.72 11.74
CA SER A 126 -19.39 15.07 12.24
C SER A 126 -20.87 15.44 12.40
N SER A 127 -21.83 14.54 12.14
CA SER A 127 -23.26 14.91 12.20
C SER A 127 -24.16 14.13 13.17
N GLU A 128 -23.65 13.17 13.94
CA GLU A 128 -24.47 12.43 14.93
C GLU A 128 -24.11 12.77 16.38
N ASN A 129 -23.93 14.07 16.68
CA ASN A 129 -24.00 14.57 18.04
C ASN A 129 -24.66 15.96 18.07
N LYS A 130 -25.96 15.99 17.79
CA LYS A 130 -26.88 16.93 18.42
C LYS A 130 -28.32 16.46 18.33
#